data_AF-A0A7Z2SA64-F1
#
_entry.id   AF-A0A7Z2SA64-F1
#
_cell.length_a   1.000
_cell.length_b   1.000
_cell.length_c   1.000
_cell.angle_alpha   90.00
_cell.angle_beta   90.00
_cell.angle_gamma   90.00
#
_symmetry.space_group_name_H-M   'P 1'
#
loop_
_entity.id
_entity.type
_entity.pdbx_description
1 polymer ?
#
loop_
_entity_poly.entity_id
_entity_poly.type
_entity_poly.pdbx_seq_one_letter_code
_entity_poly.pdbx_strand_id
1 'polypeptide(L)'
;MHHERIEAAREITAGLIELEQQIDFAIISGGRLPGTMAQARLKARLPAATGQEAFLHAAKAFEMLVQARKHIVQAHASLAAAGDALSLPPAAYGDWHECPKPKAIDAGEPHLRLAVSQ
;
A
#
# COMPACT_ATOMS: atom_id res chain seq x y z
N MET A 1 -7.48 9.94 -32.09
CA MET A 1 -6.72 10.76 -31.13
C MET A 1 -7.40 10.94 -29.77
N HIS A 2 -8.51 11.68 -29.62
CA HIS A 2 -9.11 11.91 -28.28
C HIS A 2 -9.64 10.62 -27.62
N HIS A 3 -10.35 9.79 -28.38
CA HIS A 3 -10.86 8.50 -27.92
C HIS A 3 -9.74 7.54 -27.49
N GLU A 4 -8.68 7.40 -28.29
CA GLU A 4 -7.51 6.57 -27.97
C GLU A 4 -6.83 6.99 -26.66
N ARG A 5 -6.75 8.30 -26.40
CA ARG A 5 -6.19 8.83 -25.14
C ARG A 5 -7.06 8.50 -23.93
N ILE A 6 -8.39 8.51 -24.08
CA ILE A 6 -9.32 8.11 -23.02
C ILE A 6 -9.22 6.61 -22.74
N GLU A 7 -9.19 5.77 -23.78
CA GLU A 7 -9.07 4.32 -23.60
C GLU A 7 -7.74 3.95 -22.93
N ALA A 8 -6.62 4.55 -23.38
CA ALA A 8 -5.33 4.34 -22.73
C ALA A 8 -5.34 4.76 -21.24
N ALA A 9 -5.98 5.89 -20.91
CA ALA A 9 -6.10 6.33 -19.52
C ALA A 9 -6.94 5.35 -18.68
N ARG A 10 -8.03 4.82 -19.23
CA ARG A 10 -8.87 3.82 -18.55
C ARG A 10 -8.12 2.53 -18.28
N GLU A 11 -7.35 2.03 -19.26
CA GLU A 11 -6.55 0.82 -19.11
C GLU A 11 -5.49 0.98 -18.00
N ILE A 12 -4.78 2.12 -18.00
CA ILE A 12 -3.79 2.44 -16.96
C ILE A 12 -4.45 2.51 -15.58
N THR A 13 -5.59 3.20 -15.44
CA THR A 13 -6.29 3.31 -14.15
C THR A 13 -6.78 1.96 -13.66
N ALA A 14 -7.31 1.10 -14.54
CA ALA A 14 -7.75 -0.23 -14.16
C ALA A 14 -6.58 -1.08 -13.62
N GLY A 15 -5.44 -1.07 -14.32
CA GLY A 15 -4.25 -1.80 -13.88
C GLY A 15 -3.66 -1.25 -12.57
N LEU A 16 -3.73 0.07 -12.36
CA LEU A 16 -3.30 0.70 -11.12
C LEU A 16 -4.14 0.25 -9.92
N ILE A 17 -5.47 0.29 -10.04
CA ILE A 17 -6.40 -0.13 -8.97
C ILE A 17 -6.21 -1.62 -8.65
N GLU A 18 -6.08 -2.46 -9.68
CA GLU A 18 -5.79 -3.88 -9.50
C GLU A 18 -4.47 -4.08 -8.73
N LEU A 19 -3.41 -3.38 -9.11
CA LEU A 19 -2.11 -3.49 -8.46
C LEU A 19 -2.15 -3.00 -7.00
N GLU A 20 -2.82 -1.88 -6.71
CA GLU A 20 -3.05 -1.38 -5.34
C GLU A 20 -3.70 -2.45 -4.47
N GLN A 21 -4.75 -3.09 -4.98
CA GLN A 21 -5.47 -4.13 -4.25
C GLN A 21 -4.59 -5.37 -4.01
N GLN A 22 -3.82 -5.81 -5.01
CA GLN A 22 -2.94 -6.97 -4.86
C GLN A 22 -1.81 -6.71 -3.85
N ILE A 23 -1.27 -5.49 -3.81
CA ILE A 23 -0.28 -5.11 -2.80
C ILE A 23 -0.88 -5.14 -1.40
N ASP A 24 -2.12 -4.69 -1.21
CA ASP A 24 -2.80 -4.76 0.09
C ASP A 24 -3.00 -6.22 0.55
N PHE A 25 -3.39 -7.13 -0.35
CA PHE A 25 -3.45 -8.56 -0.04
C PHE A 25 -2.07 -9.15 0.30
N ALA A 26 -1.02 -8.72 -0.42
CA ALA A 26 0.35 -9.15 -0.14
C ALA A 26 0.81 -8.64 1.24
N ILE A 27 0.49 -7.41 1.63
CA ILE A 27 0.80 -6.84 2.95
C ILE A 27 0.10 -7.63 4.06
N ILE A 28 -1.18 -7.98 3.89
CA ILE A 28 -1.93 -8.80 4.85
C ILE A 28 -1.22 -10.14 5.06
N SER A 29 -0.88 -10.83 3.98
CA SER A 29 -0.21 -12.14 4.05
C SER A 29 1.20 -12.02 4.62
N GLY A 30 1.97 -11.02 4.17
CA GLY A 30 3.35 -10.74 4.57
C GLY A 30 3.48 -10.36 6.04
N GLY A 31 2.54 -9.57 6.57
CA GLY A 31 2.52 -9.22 8.00
C GLY A 31 2.13 -10.39 8.90
N ARG A 32 1.24 -11.28 8.43
CA ARG A 32 0.84 -12.47 9.17
C ARG A 32 1.96 -13.49 9.34
N LEU A 33 2.84 -13.63 8.33
CA LEU A 33 3.86 -14.68 8.32
C LEU A 33 4.84 -14.61 9.51
N PRO A 34 5.52 -13.48 9.83
CA PRO A 34 6.38 -13.38 11.00
C PRO A 34 5.64 -13.67 12.32
N GLY A 35 4.38 -13.23 12.44
CA GLY A 35 3.53 -13.54 13.59
C GLY A 35 3.30 -15.04 13.75
N THR A 36 2.96 -15.73 12.67
CA THR A 36 2.81 -17.20 12.64
C THR A 36 4.12 -17.91 13.00
N MET A 37 5.27 -17.41 12.53
CA MET A 37 6.59 -17.98 12.87
C MET A 37 6.87 -17.89 14.38
N ALA A 38 6.61 -16.73 15.00
CA ALA A 38 6.78 -16.54 16.43
C ALA A 38 5.84 -17.46 17.24
N GLN A 39 4.57 -17.57 16.84
CA GLN A 39 3.59 -18.44 17.47
C GLN A 39 3.98 -19.93 17.35
N ALA A 40 4.42 -20.37 16.17
CA ALA A 40 4.86 -21.75 15.93
C ALA A 40 6.06 -22.12 16.81
N ARG A 41 7.02 -21.20 16.94
CA ARG A 41 8.19 -21.36 17.81
C ARG A 41 7.79 -21.54 19.28
N LEU A 42 6.88 -20.71 19.78
CA LEU A 42 6.37 -20.81 21.15
C LEU A 42 5.62 -22.13 21.37
N LYS A 43 4.72 -22.50 20.45
CA LYS A 43 3.95 -23.75 20.50
C LYS A 43 4.84 -24.99 20.54
N ALA A 44 5.94 -24.96 19.78
CA ALA A 44 6.90 -26.06 19.71
C ALA A 44 7.99 -26.01 20.80
N ARG A 45 7.94 -25.03 21.73
CA ARG A 45 8.94 -24.82 22.79
C ARG A 45 10.38 -24.73 22.24
N LEU A 46 10.53 -24.14 21.06
CA LEU A 46 11.82 -23.98 20.41
C LEU A 46 12.58 -22.76 20.96
N PRO A 47 13.93 -22.81 21.02
CA PRO A 47 14.75 -21.67 21.37
C PRO A 47 14.42 -20.43 20.55
N ALA A 48 14.60 -19.24 21.12
CA ALA A 48 14.29 -17.97 20.45
C ALA A 48 15.03 -17.78 19.12
N ALA A 49 16.27 -18.28 19.04
CA ALA A 49 17.11 -18.19 17.84
C ALA A 49 16.67 -19.13 16.71
N THR A 50 15.76 -20.08 16.95
CA THR A 50 15.33 -21.02 15.91
C THR A 50 14.61 -20.28 14.78
N GLY A 51 15.19 -20.35 13.57
CA GLY A 51 14.66 -19.70 12.39
C GLY A 51 14.88 -18.19 12.32
N GLN A 52 15.82 -17.64 13.11
CA GLN A 52 16.10 -16.20 13.17
C GLN A 52 16.34 -15.56 11.79
N GLU A 53 17.18 -16.17 10.95
CA GLU A 53 17.45 -15.65 9.61
C GLU A 53 16.21 -15.66 8.71
N ALA A 54 15.38 -16.71 8.79
CA ALA A 54 14.11 -16.76 8.07
C ALA A 54 13.17 -15.64 8.54
N PHE A 55 13.17 -15.32 9.84
CA PHE A 55 12.38 -14.23 10.40
C PHE A 55 12.83 -12.87 9.86
N LEU A 56 14.15 -12.64 9.77
CA LEU A 56 14.72 -11.42 9.20
C LEU A 56 14.34 -11.27 7.73
N HIS A 57 14.43 -12.33 6.93
CA HIS A 57 14.01 -12.30 5.53
C HIS A 57 12.50 -12.06 5.37
N ALA A 58 11.66 -12.69 6.19
CA ALA A 58 10.21 -12.46 6.16
C ALA A 58 9.85 -11.02 6.54
N ALA A 59 10.48 -10.48 7.59
CA ALA A 59 10.32 -9.07 7.99
C ALA A 59 10.78 -8.11 6.89
N LYS A 60 11.90 -8.40 6.23
CA LYS A 60 12.39 -7.56 5.12
C LYS A 60 11.47 -7.60 3.91
N ALA A 61 10.94 -8.76 3.56
CA ALA A 61 9.96 -8.88 2.49
C ALA A 61 8.69 -8.07 2.81
N PHE A 62 8.19 -8.13 4.05
CA PHE A 62 7.06 -7.31 4.49
C PHE A 62 7.35 -5.80 4.39
N GLU A 63 8.52 -5.35 4.84
CA GLU A 63 8.95 -3.96 4.69
C GLU A 63 8.93 -3.51 3.21
N MET A 64 9.45 -4.33 2.31
CA MET A 64 9.46 -4.04 0.87
C MET A 64 8.06 -3.92 0.28
N LEU A 65 7.09 -4.74 0.74
CA LEU A 65 5.68 -4.62 0.32
C LEU A 65 5.06 -3.29 0.77
N VAL A 66 5.34 -2.85 2.00
CA VAL A 66 4.87 -1.55 2.50
C VAL A 66 5.48 -0.39 1.71
N GLN A 67 6.77 -0.48 1.36
CA GLN A 67 7.42 0.52 0.49
C GLN A 67 6.84 0.51 -0.92
N ALA A 68 6.56 -0.67 -1.49
CA ALA A 68 5.92 -0.80 -2.79
C ALA A 68 4.55 -0.08 -2.79
N ARG A 69 3.73 -0.27 -1.77
CA ARG A 69 2.45 0.44 -1.60
C ARG A 69 2.62 1.95 -1.62
N LYS A 70 3.60 2.48 -0.87
CA LYS A 70 3.89 3.92 -0.85
C LYS A 70 4.20 4.44 -2.26
N HIS A 71 5.02 3.73 -3.02
CA HIS A 71 5.37 4.12 -4.38
C HIS A 71 4.18 4.05 -5.34
N ILE A 72 3.30 3.06 -5.21
CA ILE A 72 2.09 2.96 -6.03
C ILE A 72 1.11 4.11 -5.74
N VAL A 73 0.91 4.49 -4.47
CA VAL A 73 0.10 5.67 -4.12
C VAL A 73 0.69 6.96 -4.72
N GLN A 74 2.01 7.09 -4.75
CA GLN A 74 2.68 8.22 -5.42
C GLN A 74 2.51 8.18 -6.94
N ALA A 75 2.55 6.99 -7.54
CA ALA A 75 2.28 6.80 -8.97
C ALA A 75 0.83 7.19 -9.31
N HIS A 76 -0.14 6.81 -8.47
CA HIS A 76 -1.53 7.23 -8.59
C HIS A 76 -1.66 8.75 -8.63
N ALA A 77 -1.11 9.44 -7.63
CA ALA A 77 -1.16 10.91 -7.58
C ALA A 77 -0.52 11.57 -8.82
N SER A 78 0.58 11.01 -9.32
CA SER A 78 1.27 11.49 -10.52
C SER A 78 0.44 11.27 -11.79
N LEU A 79 -0.24 10.13 -11.90
CA LEU A 79 -1.13 9.81 -13.02
C LEU A 79 -2.38 10.68 -13.02
N ALA A 80 -2.95 10.98 -11.85
CA ALA A 80 -4.07 11.92 -11.71
C ALA A 80 -3.68 13.32 -12.21
N ALA A 81 -2.53 13.84 -11.76
CA ALA A 81 -2.01 15.13 -12.22
C ALA A 81 -1.73 15.17 -13.74
N ALA A 82 -1.25 14.06 -14.32
CA ALA A 82 -1.07 13.94 -15.75
C ALA A 82 -2.41 13.92 -16.52
N GLY A 83 -3.44 13.27 -15.98
CA GLY A 83 -4.80 13.28 -16.53
C GLY A 83 -5.38 14.70 -16.58
N ASP A 84 -5.24 15.45 -15.49
CA ASP A 84 -5.70 16.84 -15.38
C ASP A 84 -5.00 17.74 -16.41
N ALA A 85 -3.68 17.64 -16.54
CA ALA A 85 -2.88 18.41 -17.51
C ALA A 85 -3.29 18.12 -18.97
N LEU A 86 -3.83 16.93 -19.23
CA LEU A 86 -4.28 16.48 -20.54
C LEU A 86 -5.78 16.74 -20.78
N SER A 87 -6.49 17.35 -19.82
CA SER A 87 -7.94 17.56 -19.83
C SER A 87 -8.73 16.27 -20.10
N LEU A 88 -8.18 15.12 -19.66
CA LEU A 88 -8.89 13.86 -19.72
C LEU A 88 -9.97 13.87 -18.63
N PRO A 89 -11.17 13.35 -18.89
CA PRO A 89 -12.19 13.25 -17.87
C PRO A 89 -11.61 12.46 -16.69
N PRO A 90 -11.93 12.83 -15.42
CA PRO A 90 -11.48 12.05 -14.27
C PRO A 90 -11.95 10.62 -14.49
N ALA A 91 -11.02 9.73 -14.81
CA ALA A 91 -11.32 8.34 -15.08
C ALA A 91 -11.55 7.69 -13.71
N ALA A 92 -12.71 7.97 -13.10
CA ALA A 92 -13.18 7.47 -11.80
C ALA A 92 -12.03 6.92 -10.96
N TYR A 93 -11.11 7.80 -10.53
CA TYR A 93 -9.88 7.45 -9.82
C TYR A 93 -10.22 7.02 -8.38
N GLY A 94 -10.99 5.93 -8.22
CA GLY A 94 -11.26 5.26 -6.94
C GLY A 94 -11.78 6.14 -5.80
N ASP A 95 -12.30 7.32 -6.13
CA ASP A 95 -12.50 8.39 -5.18
C ASP A 95 -13.87 8.24 -4.48
N TRP A 96 -13.87 7.54 -3.35
CA TRP A 96 -14.86 7.79 -2.30
C TRP A 96 -14.46 8.97 -1.40
N HIS A 97 -13.25 9.51 -1.52
CA HIS A 97 -12.79 10.79 -1.00
C HIS A 97 -11.53 11.27 -1.76
N GLU A 98 -11.55 12.54 -2.21
CA GLU A 98 -10.43 13.19 -2.93
C GLU A 98 -9.12 12.72 -2.34
N CYS A 99 -8.25 12.14 -3.18
CA CYS A 99 -6.91 11.81 -2.78
C CYS A 99 -6.35 13.06 -2.08
N PRO A 100 -6.13 13.05 -0.75
CA PRO A 100 -5.86 14.28 -0.04
C PRO A 100 -4.62 14.89 -0.65
N LYS A 101 -4.73 16.12 -1.17
CA LYS A 101 -3.55 16.86 -1.67
C LYS A 101 -2.46 16.68 -0.61
N PRO A 102 -1.26 16.16 -0.96
CA PRO A 102 -0.24 15.91 0.03
C PRO A 102 0.07 17.23 0.71
N LYS A 103 -0.52 17.44 1.89
CA LYS A 103 -0.18 18.56 2.73
C LYS A 103 1.29 18.33 3.06
N ALA A 104 2.12 19.34 2.82
CA ALA A 104 3.42 19.39 3.44
C ALA A 104 3.21 18.98 4.91
N ILE A 105 3.89 17.92 5.33
CA ILE A 105 3.88 17.44 6.70
C ILE A 105 4.41 18.58 7.57
N ASP A 106 3.51 19.45 7.99
CA ASP A 106 3.80 20.43 9.02
C ASP A 106 3.94 19.61 10.30
N ALA A 107 5.14 19.68 10.88
CA ALA A 107 5.49 18.94 12.08
C ALA A 107 4.71 19.51 13.27
N GLY A 108 3.43 19.16 13.39
CA GLY A 108 2.56 19.75 14.38
C GLY A 108 1.16 19.19 14.36
N GLU A 109 0.99 17.96 14.86
CA GLU A 109 -0.03 17.55 15.84
C GLU A 109 -0.23 16.02 15.80
N PRO A 110 -0.29 15.32 16.95
CA PRO A 110 -0.42 13.86 16.98
C PRO A 110 -1.89 13.44 16.84
N HIS A 111 -2.34 13.15 15.62
CA HIS A 111 -3.65 12.53 15.38
C HIS A 111 -3.52 11.00 15.33
N LEU A 112 -3.31 10.41 16.50
CA LEU A 112 -3.66 9.00 16.75
C LEU A 112 -4.06 8.87 18.21
N ARG A 113 -5.35 9.12 18.49
CA ARG A 113 -5.98 8.59 19.70
C ARG A 113 -6.45 7.18 19.38
N LEU A 114 -5.58 6.20 19.63
CA LEU A 114 -6.03 4.82 19.81
C LEU A 114 -7.00 4.85 21.01
N ALA A 115 -8.29 4.73 20.74
CA ALA A 115 -9.27 4.48 21.78
C ALA A 115 -9.03 3.07 22.33
N VAL A 116 -8.23 2.99 23.40
CA VAL A 116 -8.27 1.85 24.31
C VAL A 116 -9.47 2.09 25.21
N SER A 117 -10.49 1.25 25.13
CA SER A 117 -11.55 1.18 26.15
C SER A 117 -12.23 -0.18 26.13
N GLN A 118 -11.80 -0.98 27.13
CA GLN A 118 -12.48 -2.04 27.90
C GLN A 118 -12.90 -3.34 27.20
#